data_AF-A0A357T2Q7-F1
#
_entry.id   AF-A0A357T2Q7-F1
#
_cell.length_a   1.000
_cell.length_b   1.000
_cell.length_c   1.000
_cell.angle_alpha   90.00
_cell.angle_beta   90.00
_cell.angle_gamma   90.00
#
_symmetry.space_group_name_H-M   'P 1'
#
loop_
_entity.id
_entity.type
_entity.pdbx_description
1 polymer ?
#
loop_
_entity_poly.entity_id
_entity_poly.type
_entity_poly.pdbx_seq_one_letter_code
_entity_poly.pdbx_strand_id
1 'polypeptide(L)' 'MMLQIGNITLKNRVVLAPMAGVTDLPFRLLIKEQGCGLVCSEMVSAQALV' A
#
# COMPACT_ATOMS: atom_id res chain seq x y z
N MET A 1 -5.56 18.47 0.52
CA MET A 1 -6.19 18.03 -0.75
C MET A 1 -6.35 16.52 -0.75
N MET A 2 -7.56 16.00 -0.89
CA MET A 2 -7.86 14.56 -0.91
C MET A 2 -7.65 13.96 -2.32
N LEU A 3 -7.35 12.66 -2.40
CA LEU A 3 -7.24 11.90 -3.65
C LEU A 3 -8.49 11.02 -3.81
N GLN A 4 -9.08 10.94 -5.00
CA GLN A 4 -10.20 10.05 -5.30
C GLN A 4 -9.78 8.97 -6.30
N ILE A 5 -10.10 7.71 -6.01
CA ILE A 5 -9.88 6.55 -6.88
C ILE A 5 -11.21 5.83 -7.00
N GLY A 6 -11.88 5.97 -8.16
CA GLY A 6 -13.24 5.47 -8.33
C GLY A 6 -14.19 6.07 -7.29
N ASN A 7 -14.80 5.21 -6.47
CA ASN A 7 -15.70 5.60 -5.38
C ASN A 7 -14.99 5.75 -4.01
N ILE A 8 -13.66 5.62 -3.95
CA ILE A 8 -12.88 5.69 -2.71
C ILE A 8 -12.21 7.05 -2.59
N THR A 9 -12.46 7.75 -1.48
CA THR A 9 -11.74 8.98 -1.13
C THR A 9 -10.65 8.69 -0.10
N LEU A 10 -9.41 9.06 -0.42
CA LEU A 10 -8.24 8.89 0.43
C LEU A 10 -7.95 10.15 1.24
N LYS A 11 -7.39 9.94 2.45
CA LYS A 11 -7.05 11.02 3.39
C LYS A 11 -6.03 12.00 2.81
N ASN A 12 -5.13 11.54 1.95
CA ASN A 12 -4.11 12.34 1.27
C ASN A 12 -3.68 11.68 -0.06
N ARG A 13 -2.67 12.28 -0.71
CA ARG A 13 -2.12 11.87 -2.01
C ARG A 13 -0.86 11.00 -1.89
N VAL A 14 -0.59 10.44 -0.71
CA VAL A 14 0.57 9.58 -0.46
C VAL A 14 0.11 8.12 -0.49
N VAL A 15 0.75 7.33 -1.34
CA VAL A 15 0.42 5.91 -1.57
C VAL A 15 1.70 5.09 -1.48
N LEU A 16 1.62 3.95 -0.80
CA LEU A 16 2.73 3.00 -0.74
C LEU A 16 2.79 2.15 -2.01
N ALA A 17 3.95 2.14 -2.69
CA ALA A 17 4.20 1.24 -3.81
C ALA A 17 4.34 -0.22 -3.34
N PRO A 18 3.75 -1.20 -4.04
CA PRO A 18 3.94 -2.61 -3.73
C PRO A 18 5.36 -3.05 -4.11
N MET A 19 6.07 -3.69 -3.17
CA MET A 19 7.45 -4.13 -3.37
C MET A 19 7.62 -5.51 -2.76
N ALA A 20 8.04 -6.49 -3.58
CA ALA A 20 8.24 -7.87 -3.15
C ALA A 20 9.30 -7.96 -2.05
N GLY A 21 9.00 -8.64 -0.94
CA GLY A 21 9.92 -8.80 0.19
C GLY A 21 10.18 -7.53 1.00
N VAL A 22 9.46 -6.43 0.73
CA VAL A 22 9.59 -5.16 1.47
C VAL A 22 8.27 -4.76 2.12
N THR A 23 7.14 -4.81 1.40
CA THR A 23 5.85 -4.35 1.92
C THR A 23 5.12 -5.38 2.76
N ASP A 24 5.82 -5.97 3.74
CA ASP A 24 5.31 -6.96 4.68
C ASP A 24 4.30 -6.36 5.68
N LEU A 25 3.77 -7.17 6.60
CA LEU A 25 2.79 -6.68 7.58
C LEU A 25 3.36 -5.60 8.53
N PRO A 26 4.50 -5.81 9.22
CA PRO A 26 5.12 -4.80 10.07
C PRO A 26 5.35 -3.46 9.34
N PHE A 27 5.92 -3.50 8.13
CA PHE A 27 6.20 -2.29 7.36
C PHE A 27 4.90 -1.53 7.02
N ARG A 28 3.85 -2.24 6.58
CA ARG A 28 2.57 -1.61 6.25
C ARG A 28 1.89 -0.97 7.46
N LEU A 29 2.00 -1.59 8.63
CA LEU A 29 1.48 -1.01 9.87
C LEU A 29 2.19 0.30 10.21
N LEU A 30 3.53 0.30 10.17
CA LEU A 30 4.34 1.49 10.41
C LEU A 30 3.98 2.62 9.42
N ILE A 31 3.93 2.33 8.13
CA ILE A 31 3.62 3.32 7.09
C ILE A 31 2.19 3.89 7.23
N LYS A 32 1.24 3.07 7.69
CA LYS A 32 -0.12 3.53 7.97
C LYS A 32 -0.15 4.50 9.16
N GLU A 33 0.65 4.24 10.19
CA GLU A 33 0.81 5.15 11.35
C GLU A 33 1.48 6.48 10.96
N GLN A 34 2.41 6.46 10.01
CA GLN A 34 3.02 7.67 9.45
C GLN A 34 2.08 8.50 8.55
N GLY A 35 0.82 8.09 8.43
CA GLY A 35 -0.20 8.86 7.73
C GLY A 35 -0.28 8.60 6.24
N CYS A 36 0.17 7.44 5.74
CA CYS A 36 -0.05 7.07 4.34
C CYS A 36 -1.56 6.94 4.03
N GLY A 37 -1.99 7.50 2.89
CA GLY A 37 -3.39 7.50 2.49
C GLY A 37 -3.88 6.11 2.04
N LEU A 38 -3.02 5.35 1.35
CA LEU A 38 -3.30 4.00 0.85
C LEU A 38 -2.07 3.11 1.03
N VAL A 39 -2.26 1.94 1.65
CA VAL A 39 -1.23 0.92 1.81
C VAL A 39 -1.60 -0.33 1.01
N CYS A 40 -0.61 -0.90 0.32
CA CYS A 40 -0.76 -2.09 -0.54
C CYS A 40 0.04 -3.26 0.03
N SER A 41 -0.37 -4.50 -0.22
CA SER A 41 0.39 -5.70 0.14
C SER A 41 1.63 -5.90 -0.75
N GLU A 42 2.45 -6.88 -0.39
CA GLU A 42 3.58 -7.34 -1.21
C GLU A 42 3.18 -7.69 -2.64
N MET A 43 4.11 -7.41 -3.55
CA MET A 43 4.04 -7.93 -4.91
C MET A 43 4.41 -9.42 -4.86
N VAL A 44 3.47 -10.28 -5.26
CA VAL A 44 3.65 -11.75 -5.25
C VAL A 44 4.02 -12.22 -6.66
N SER A 45 5.05 -13.05 -6.78
CA SER A 45 5.43 -13.68 -8.05
C SER A 45 4.45 -14.79 -8.39
N ALA A 46 3.78 -14.69 -9.55
CA ALA A 46 2.90 -15.75 -10.06
C ALA A 46 3.66 -17.06 -10.29
N GLN A 47 4.94 -16.99 -10.68
CA GLN A 47 5.78 -18.16 -10.90
C GLN A 47 6.16 -18.89 -9.60
N ALA A 48 6.11 -18.22 -8.45
CA ALA A 48 6.34 -18.86 -7.14
C ALA A 48 5.09 -19.55 -6.58
N LEU A 49 3.92 -19.36 -7.21
CA LEU A 49 2.64 -19.92 -6.76
C LEU A 49 2.22 -21.20 -7.47
N VAL A 50 2.90 -21.57 -8.57
CA VAL A 50 2.64 -22.76 -9.40
C VAL A 50 3.87 -23.65 -9.34
#